data_AF-A0A976CB97-F1
#
_entry.id   AF-A0A976CB97-F1
#
_cell.length_a   1.000
_cell.length_b   1.000
_cell.length_c   1.000
_cell.angle_alpha   90.00
_cell.angle_beta   90.00
_cell.angle_gamma   90.00
#
_symmetry.space_group_name_H-M   'P 1'
#
loop_
_entity.id
_entity.type
_entity.pdbx_description
1 polymer ?
#
loop_
_entity_poly.entity_id
_entity_poly.type
_entity_poly.pdbx_seq_one_letter_code
_entity_poly.pdbx_strand_id
1 'polypeptide(L)'
;MFILISFIVGLLVYFFVHKKNQKMIQNKDEKVINAIKARNGAGKFEVTEEVLIRLANRLGGRLSVKDVITQTTITEAEAKSKLEKLLSSGKCEIKLDEVENTGVIYYYFS
;
A
#
# COMPACT_ATOMS: atom_id res chain seq x y z
N MET A 1 0.31 59.88 -30.64
CA MET A 1 1.18 58.68 -30.50
C MET A 1 1.56 58.42 -29.04
N PHE A 2 0.61 58.45 -28.08
CA PHE A 2 0.90 58.27 -26.64
C PHE A 2 -0.07 57.30 -25.93
N ILE A 3 -1.16 56.89 -26.58
CA ILE A 3 -2.23 56.10 -25.95
C ILE A 3 -1.89 54.59 -25.94
N LEU A 4 -1.03 54.13 -26.84
CA LEU A 4 -0.67 52.71 -27.00
C LEU A 4 0.30 52.21 -25.91
N ILE A 5 1.13 53.09 -25.35
CA ILE A 5 2.18 52.73 -24.39
C ILE A 5 1.59 52.41 -23.01
N SER A 6 0.54 53.14 -22.59
CA SER A 6 -0.10 52.93 -21.29
C SER A 6 -0.83 51.58 -21.18
N PHE A 7 -1.37 51.06 -22.29
CA PHE A 7 -2.04 49.75 -22.30
C PHE A 7 -1.06 48.59 -22.12
N ILE A 8 0.14 48.70 -22.70
CA ILE A 8 1.18 47.66 -22.60
C ILE A 8 1.71 47.55 -21.17
N VAL A 9 1.89 48.69 -20.49
CA VAL A 9 2.35 48.71 -19.09
C VAL A 9 1.29 48.12 -18.15
N GLY A 10 0.01 48.43 -18.37
CA GLY A 10 -1.10 47.86 -17.58
C GLY A 10 -1.19 46.33 -17.71
N LEU A 11 -1.02 45.80 -18.93
CA LEU A 11 -1.04 44.35 -19.17
C LEU A 11 0.14 43.63 -18.51
N LEU A 12 1.33 44.26 -18.53
CA LEU A 12 2.54 43.73 -17.89
C LEU A 12 2.41 43.67 -16.36
N VAL A 13 1.85 44.71 -15.74
CA VAL A 13 1.60 44.73 -14.29
C VAL A 13 0.56 43.69 -13.89
N TYR A 14 -0.52 43.56 -14.68
CA TYR A 14 -1.56 42.55 -14.44
C TYR A 14 -1.00 41.12 -14.53
N PHE A 15 -0.19 40.85 -15.56
CA PHE A 15 0.44 39.54 -15.74
C PHE A 15 1.43 39.20 -14.61
N PHE A 16 2.16 40.21 -14.11
CA PHE A 16 3.12 40.02 -13.02
C PHE A 16 2.45 39.73 -11.66
N VAL A 17 1.34 40.43 -11.35
CA VAL A 17 0.56 40.21 -10.12
C VAL A 17 -0.10 38.83 -10.13
N HIS A 18 -0.64 38.39 -11.26
CA HIS A 18 -1.33 37.10 -11.36
C HIS A 18 -0.35 35.90 -11.21
N LYS A 19 0.90 36.04 -11.70
CA LYS A 19 1.91 34.96 -11.62
C LYS A 19 2.44 34.72 -10.20
N LYS A 20 2.49 35.76 -9.35
CA LYS A 20 3.01 35.63 -7.98
C LYS A 20 2.03 34.91 -7.05
N ASN A 21 0.72 35.01 -7.31
CA ASN A 21 -0.32 34.43 -6.47
C ASN A 21 -0.50 32.91 -6.63
N GLN A 22 -0.10 32.32 -7.76
CA GLN A 22 -0.17 30.85 -7.94
C GLN A 22 0.86 30.09 -7.10
N LYS A 23 2.03 30.68 -6.81
CA LYS A 23 3.09 30.00 -6.05
C LYS A 23 2.78 29.81 -4.57
N MET A 24 1.90 30.63 -3.98
CA MET A 24 1.56 30.48 -2.55
C MET A 24 0.49 29.41 -2.28
N ILE A 25 -0.38 29.12 -3.25
CA ILE A 25 -1.46 28.14 -3.08
C ILE A 25 -0.88 26.71 -3.10
N GLN A 26 0.04 26.41 -4.03
CA GLN A 26 0.63 25.07 -4.17
C GLN A 26 1.41 24.57 -2.93
N ASN A 27 2.04 25.47 -2.15
CA ASN A 27 2.86 25.05 -0.99
C ASN A 27 2.02 24.66 0.24
N LYS A 28 0.79 25.19 0.35
CA LYS A 28 -0.10 24.89 1.47
C LYS A 28 -0.71 23.50 1.34
N ASP A 29 -1.00 23.08 0.11
CA ASP A 29 -1.56 21.76 -0.19
C ASP A 29 -0.54 20.63 0.02
N GLU A 30 0.74 20.82 -0.37
CA GLU A 30 1.78 19.80 -0.16
C GLU A 30 2.03 19.47 1.31
N LYS A 31 2.03 20.48 2.20
CA LYS A 31 2.20 20.25 3.64
C LYS A 31 1.03 19.48 4.25
N VAL A 32 -0.19 19.77 3.81
CA VAL A 32 -1.40 19.06 4.29
C VAL A 32 -1.42 17.63 3.77
N ILE A 33 -1.08 17.40 2.50
CA ILE A 33 -1.00 16.05 1.91
C ILE A 33 0.08 15.20 2.61
N ASN A 34 1.25 15.78 2.91
CA ASN A 34 2.31 15.07 3.62
C ASN A 34 1.94 14.79 5.09
N ALA A 35 1.22 15.69 5.77
CA ALA A 35 0.72 15.45 7.13
C ALA A 35 -0.37 14.36 7.16
N ILE A 36 -1.22 14.26 6.13
CA ILE A 36 -2.22 13.19 5.98
C ILE A 36 -1.52 11.85 5.68
N LYS A 37 -0.48 11.83 4.83
CA LYS A 37 0.34 10.62 4.59
C LYS A 37 1.07 10.16 5.87
N ALA A 38 1.61 11.09 6.66
CA ALA A 38 2.29 10.76 7.91
C ALA A 38 1.33 10.24 8.99
N ARG A 39 0.10 10.75 9.07
CA ARG A 39 -0.94 10.22 9.97
C ARG A 39 -1.51 8.87 9.53
N ASN A 40 -1.60 8.59 8.22
CA ASN A 40 -1.91 7.25 7.70
C ASN A 40 -0.73 6.27 7.83
N GLY A 41 0.46 6.73 8.24
CA GLY A 41 1.60 5.89 8.62
C GLY A 41 1.46 5.25 10.00
N ALA A 42 0.39 5.54 10.74
CA ALA A 42 0.03 4.81 11.94
C ALA A 42 -0.49 3.42 11.57
N GLY A 43 0.43 2.49 11.34
CA GLY A 43 0.26 1.07 11.56
C GLY A 43 -0.82 0.38 10.73
N LYS A 44 -0.74 0.43 9.39
CA LYS A 44 -1.20 -0.75 8.66
C LYS A 44 -0.27 -1.88 9.09
N PHE A 45 -0.75 -2.75 9.96
CA PHE A 45 -0.08 -4.01 10.28
C PHE A 45 -0.04 -4.82 8.98
N GLU A 46 1.01 -4.60 8.19
CA GLU A 46 1.19 -5.32 6.95
C GLU A 46 1.59 -6.75 7.33
N VAL A 47 0.78 -7.70 6.89
CA VAL A 47 1.09 -9.13 7.07
C VAL A 47 2.29 -9.45 6.17
N THR A 48 3.50 -9.29 6.69
CA THR A 48 4.73 -9.62 5.98
C THR A 48 4.94 -11.14 5.93
N GLU A 49 5.84 -11.58 5.06
CA GLU A 49 6.23 -12.98 4.96
C GLU A 49 6.73 -13.55 6.30
N GLU A 50 7.52 -12.78 7.06
CA GLU A 50 7.96 -13.16 8.40
C GLU A 50 6.80 -13.40 9.36
N VAL A 51 5.73 -12.60 9.28
CA VAL A 51 4.55 -12.78 10.14
C VAL A 51 3.86 -14.11 9.80
N LEU A 52 3.75 -14.46 8.52
CA LEU A 52 3.16 -15.73 8.08
C LEU A 52 4.00 -16.93 8.52
N ILE A 53 5.33 -16.86 8.40
CA ILE A 53 6.24 -17.92 8.85
C ILE A 53 6.16 -18.09 10.37
N ARG A 54 6.15 -16.99 11.14
CA ARG A 54 5.99 -17.03 12.60
C ARG A 54 4.62 -17.61 12.99
N LEU A 55 3.57 -17.27 12.25
CA LEU A 55 2.24 -17.82 12.46
C LEU A 55 2.22 -19.33 12.20
N ALA A 56 2.89 -19.79 11.14
CA ALA A 56 3.00 -21.22 10.80
C ALA A 56 3.74 -21.98 11.90
N ASN A 57 4.87 -21.45 12.36
CA ASN A 57 5.64 -22.05 13.45
C ASN A 57 4.81 -22.15 14.75
N ARG A 58 3.97 -21.16 15.04
CA ARG A 58 3.06 -21.18 16.19
C ARG A 58 1.95 -22.24 16.06
N LEU A 59 1.53 -22.57 14.84
CA LEU A 59 0.47 -23.53 14.54
C LEU A 59 0.99 -24.94 14.21
N GLY A 60 2.27 -25.21 14.48
CA GLY A 60 2.88 -26.53 14.27
C GLY A 60 3.52 -26.72 12.88
N GLY A 61 4.01 -25.64 12.27
CA GLY A 61 4.73 -25.67 10.98
C GLY A 61 3.83 -25.71 9.75
N ARG A 62 2.52 -25.47 9.91
CA ARG A 62 1.56 -25.46 8.80
C ARG A 62 0.58 -24.32 8.90
N LEU A 63 0.05 -23.90 7.76
CA LEU A 63 -0.89 -22.81 7.66
C LEU A 63 -1.93 -23.09 6.57
N SER A 64 -3.21 -22.85 6.82
CA SER A 64 -4.23 -22.77 5.78
C SER A 64 -4.63 -21.31 5.53
N VAL A 65 -5.29 -21.04 4.40
CA VAL A 65 -5.87 -19.71 4.12
C VAL A 65 -6.83 -19.29 5.25
N LYS A 66 -7.60 -20.25 5.79
CA LYS A 66 -8.54 -20.03 6.89
C LYS A 66 -7.84 -19.64 8.18
N ASP A 67 -6.67 -20.21 8.46
CA ASP A 67 -5.88 -19.85 9.63
C ASP A 67 -5.34 -18.42 9.52
N VAL A 68 -4.91 -18.00 8.32
CA VAL A 68 -4.44 -16.63 8.07
C VAL A 68 -5.55 -15.62 8.35
N ILE A 69 -6.73 -15.80 7.75
CA ILE A 69 -7.85 -14.84 7.90
C ILE A 69 -8.40 -14.82 9.33
N THR A 70 -8.24 -15.91 10.08
CA THR A 70 -8.69 -15.97 11.49
C THR A 70 -7.71 -15.22 12.41
N GLN A 71 -6.42 -15.24 12.07
CA GLN A 71 -5.35 -14.68 12.89
C GLN A 71 -4.90 -13.29 12.45
N THR A 72 -5.34 -12.83 11.28
CA THR A 72 -4.97 -11.55 10.69
C THR A 72 -6.19 -10.84 10.13
N THR A 73 -6.06 -9.55 9.85
CA THR A 73 -7.16 -8.71 9.36
C THR A 73 -7.26 -8.66 7.84
N ILE A 74 -6.54 -9.53 7.12
CA ILE A 74 -6.50 -9.52 5.64
C ILE A 74 -7.62 -10.35 5.04
N THR A 75 -7.95 -10.06 3.79
CA THR A 75 -8.96 -10.80 3.05
C THR A 75 -8.46 -12.19 2.62
N GLU A 76 -9.40 -13.09 2.32
CA GLU A 76 -9.07 -14.43 1.81
C GLU A 76 -8.23 -14.35 0.52
N ALA A 77 -8.58 -13.43 -0.39
CA ALA A 77 -7.84 -13.23 -1.64
C ALA A 77 -6.39 -12.76 -1.39
N GLU A 78 -6.18 -11.84 -0.44
CA GLU A 78 -4.84 -11.41 -0.05
C GLU A 78 -4.04 -12.52 0.63
N ALA A 79 -4.68 -13.27 1.54
CA ALA A 79 -4.07 -14.41 2.21
C ALA A 79 -3.60 -15.47 1.20
N LYS A 80 -4.47 -15.82 0.25
CA LYS A 80 -4.15 -16.75 -0.83
C LYS A 80 -2.98 -16.23 -1.67
N SER A 81 -3.04 -14.97 -2.11
CA SER A 81 -1.96 -14.38 -2.91
C SER A 81 -0.61 -14.39 -2.18
N LYS A 82 -0.60 -14.11 -0.87
CA LYS A 82 0.63 -14.14 -0.07
C LYS A 82 1.17 -15.55 0.12
N LEU A 83 0.30 -16.53 0.36
CA LEU A 83 0.70 -17.94 0.47
C LEU A 83 1.21 -18.52 -0.85
N GLU A 84 0.56 -18.18 -1.97
CA GLU A 84 1.01 -18.58 -3.31
C GLU A 84 2.37 -17.96 -3.68
N LYS A 85 2.63 -16.72 -3.25
CA LYS A 85 3.95 -16.09 -3.38
C LYS A 85 5.01 -16.84 -2.57
N LEU A 86 4.69 -17.22 -1.33
CA LEU A 86 5.60 -17.98 -0.48
C LEU A 86 5.91 -19.36 -1.08
N LEU A 87 4.91 -20.03 -1.64
CA LEU A 87 5.06 -21.29 -2.36
C LEU A 87 5.96 -21.13 -3.59
N SER A 88 5.69 -20.10 -4.40
CA SER A 88 6.50 -19.79 -5.60
C SER A 88 7.94 -19.42 -5.27
N SER A 89 8.18 -18.88 -4.07
CA SER A 89 9.52 -18.56 -3.57
C SER A 89 10.26 -19.75 -2.94
N GLY A 90 9.61 -20.92 -2.83
CA GLY A 90 10.19 -22.12 -2.21
C GLY A 90 10.27 -22.07 -0.69
N LYS A 91 9.54 -21.15 -0.04
CA LYS A 91 9.51 -21.02 1.43
C LYS A 91 8.48 -21.93 2.11
N CYS A 92 7.57 -22.50 1.32
CA CYS A 92 6.61 -23.47 1.81
C CYS A 92 6.28 -24.48 0.71
N GLU A 93 5.66 -25.59 1.12
CA GLU A 93 5.26 -26.69 0.24
C GLU A 93 3.81 -27.08 0.51
N ILE A 94 3.13 -27.60 -0.51
CA ILE A 94 1.79 -28.19 -0.37
C ILE A 94 1.92 -29.69 -0.55
N LYS A 95 1.42 -30.45 0.42
CA LYS A 95 1.32 -31.91 0.33
C LYS A 95 -0.03 -32.28 -0.27
N LEU A 96 -0.04 -32.61 -1.56
CA LEU A 96 -1.27 -32.93 -2.30
C LEU A 96 -2.01 -34.13 -1.70
N ASP A 97 -1.29 -35.12 -1.18
CA ASP A 97 -1.87 -36.29 -0.52
C ASP A 97 -2.81 -35.92 0.64
N GLU A 98 -2.47 -34.87 1.41
CA GLU A 98 -3.33 -34.41 2.51
C GLU A 98 -4.54 -33.61 2.01
N VAL A 99 -4.40 -32.91 0.88
CA VAL A 99 -5.50 -32.17 0.26
C VAL A 99 -6.57 -33.12 -0.25
N GLU A 100 -6.18 -34.25 -0.86
CA GLU A 100 -7.13 -35.26 -1.35
C GLU A 100 -7.91 -35.93 -0.22
N ASN A 101 -7.27 -36.13 0.93
CA ASN A 101 -7.88 -36.77 2.10
C ASN A 101 -8.78 -35.82 2.92
N THR A 102 -8.41 -34.55 3.02
CA THR A 102 -9.11 -33.58 3.91
C THR A 102 -9.93 -32.54 3.16
N GLY A 103 -9.68 -32.35 1.87
CA GLY A 103 -10.23 -31.24 1.07
C GLY A 103 -9.65 -29.87 1.44
N VAL A 104 -8.65 -29.79 2.33
CA VAL A 104 -8.08 -28.53 2.83
C VAL A 104 -6.64 -28.39 2.37
N ILE A 105 -6.32 -27.23 1.82
CA ILE A 105 -4.95 -26.89 1.39
C ILE A 105 -4.17 -26.38 2.61
N TYR A 106 -3.18 -27.16 3.03
CA TYR A 106 -2.20 -26.76 4.03
C TYR A 106 -0.86 -26.42 3.36
N TYR A 107 -0.30 -25.29 3.75
CA TYR A 107 1.03 -24.82 3.38
C TYR A 107 1.98 -25.14 4.52
N TYR A 108 2.96 -26.00 4.25
CA TYR A 108 3.95 -26.47 5.21
C TYR A 108 5.22 -25.62 5.12
N PHE A 109 5.69 -25.13 6.26
CA PHE A 109 6.88 -24.29 6.39
C PHE A 109 7.94 -25.10 7.15
N SER A 110 9.15 -25.18 6.59
CA SER A 110 10.32 -25.86 7.20
C SER A 110 11.40 -24.86 7.61
#